data_AF-A0A1Y2B4E2-F1
#
_entry.id   AF-A0A1Y2B4E2-F1
#
_cell.length_a   1.000
_cell.length_b   1.000
_cell.length_c   1.000
_cell.angle_alpha   90.00
_cell.angle_beta   90.00
_cell.angle_gamma   90.00
#
_symmetry.space_group_name_H-M   'P 1'
#
loop_
_entity.id
_entity.type
_entity.pdbx_description
1 polymer ?
#
loop_
_entity_poly.entity_id
_entity_poly.type
_entity_poly.pdbx_seq_one_letter_code
_entity_poly.pdbx_strand_id
1 'polypeptide(L)'
;MWNKKYLSLLGLFLISLRRISAATETCTPTYAGSTYTIPNCKDGYYLLKNGGSAAVASATDLGGCTNGSKCNLYKCETTSGKTTCSADTSVTGYVVYGGDEKALLLCTAGACQNVADAEGTYLNAGYDKGTKGVILCGDEGCDTLTTTDAIYLDATSAIATDPTKFTKLITCTGGKCSSEDPFAPNIVLDYASKKGNGKYGQLIKCVEGTPTRAKRSGSESSNNSDSGSGSSSGEGKSTGVSDTCMVMEHGATETKVTHYVSDTGDISDNIGDQLITCTSDGCFIDETPDEGYYINSDPEDDDMIIQCEKEGENDYDCFQIDSSTFSDDCENPGEIMITGSGSEGKASLCISDKKEEAKEIKSDNEDEYIFITVDDKTFPGVTTEGKICVKISGDEGSVTKASNNFCTGEEIKECKVSTGSNCMIETYYLIDSTDKIISKGTGSLFYCAVENEACTKIFNIGIYIEDKENIYYCSKQDTLSCEKRKYEDTCDESTTGRIIYKDPILSICVNDGVEIELSLSNNGYYVVAGSTGNIFTEDDNKYSIIKIDGKVITLDTKYKNNSKYIYVNSGNSGKYKIMDSKESCPKKDSIFDKDSILELKCTNGECTEPTSPEPASP
;
A
#
# COMPACT_ATOMS: atom_id res chain seq x y z
N MET A 1 -18.71 -48.84 28.32
CA MET A 1 -18.45 -48.37 29.69
C MET A 1 -17.87 -46.97 29.61
N TRP A 2 -18.67 -45.94 29.86
CA TRP A 2 -18.26 -44.54 29.81
C TRP A 2 -18.25 -43.97 31.24
N ASN A 3 -17.14 -43.33 31.59
CA ASN A 3 -16.75 -43.04 32.96
C ASN A 3 -17.36 -41.70 33.43
N LYS A 4 -18.37 -41.78 34.31
CA LYS A 4 -19.08 -40.65 34.94
C LYS A 4 -18.24 -39.96 36.03
N LYS A 5 -17.18 -39.23 35.67
CA LYS A 5 -16.35 -38.50 36.65
C LYS A 5 -16.17 -36.99 36.43
N TYR A 6 -16.81 -36.37 35.44
CA TYR A 6 -16.67 -34.94 35.16
C TYR A 6 -17.96 -34.11 35.37
N LEU A 7 -18.76 -34.41 36.40
CA LEU A 7 -20.03 -33.68 36.65
C LEU A 7 -20.21 -33.18 38.10
N SER A 8 -19.12 -32.91 38.83
CA SER A 8 -19.19 -32.46 40.24
C SER A 8 -18.23 -31.31 40.59
N LEU A 9 -17.86 -30.49 39.60
CA LEU A 9 -16.98 -29.32 39.80
C LEU A 9 -17.54 -28.04 39.17
N LEU A 10 -18.88 -27.95 39.08
CA LEU A 10 -19.61 -26.81 38.51
C LEU A 10 -20.51 -26.12 39.56
N GLY A 11 -20.06 -26.10 40.82
CA GLY A 11 -20.82 -25.51 41.92
C GLY A 11 -19.89 -24.98 42.99
N LEU A 12 -19.31 -23.79 42.76
CA LEU A 12 -18.79 -22.80 43.73
C LEU A 12 -17.73 -21.89 43.10
N PHE A 13 -18.08 -21.18 42.03
CA PHE A 13 -17.40 -19.94 41.63
C PHE A 13 -18.46 -18.85 41.49
N LEU A 14 -19.04 -18.46 42.62
CA LEU A 14 -19.66 -17.15 42.78
C LEU A 14 -18.53 -16.12 42.75
N ILE A 15 -18.06 -15.79 41.54
CA ILE A 15 -17.19 -14.65 41.30
C ILE A 15 -17.96 -13.42 41.73
N SER A 16 -17.42 -12.72 42.71
CA SER A 16 -17.77 -11.35 43.00
C SER A 16 -17.50 -10.51 41.75
N LEU A 17 -18.51 -10.37 40.89
CA LEU A 17 -18.57 -9.29 39.91
C LEU A 17 -18.65 -7.99 40.72
N ARG A 18 -17.49 -7.48 41.12
CA ARG A 18 -17.34 -6.05 41.39
C ARG A 18 -17.78 -5.39 40.10
N ARG A 19 -18.98 -4.80 40.10
CA ARG A 19 -19.37 -3.82 39.10
C ARG A 19 -18.30 -2.74 39.15
N ILE A 20 -17.31 -2.83 38.27
CA ILE A 20 -16.51 -1.67 37.91
C ILE A 20 -17.53 -0.79 37.19
N SER A 21 -18.16 0.11 37.94
CA SER A 21 -18.88 1.23 37.34
C SER A 21 -17.83 1.99 36.57
N ALA A 22 -17.73 1.75 35.28
CA ALA A 22 -17.02 2.63 34.37
C ALA A 22 -17.61 4.01 34.63
N ALA A 23 -16.80 4.92 35.21
CA ALA A 23 -17.22 6.29 35.34
C ALA A 23 -17.48 6.77 33.92
N THR A 24 -18.76 7.02 33.59
CA THR A 24 -19.12 7.65 32.32
C THR A 24 -18.40 8.99 32.31
N GLU A 25 -17.36 9.10 31.48
CA GLU A 25 -16.63 10.34 31.30
C GLU A 25 -17.63 11.39 30.83
N THR A 26 -17.78 12.43 31.64
CA THR A 26 -18.70 13.53 31.38
C THR A 26 -17.83 14.73 31.11
N CYS A 27 -18.04 15.37 29.96
CA CYS A 27 -17.28 16.56 29.59
C CYS A 27 -18.16 17.76 29.87
N THR A 28 -17.64 18.74 30.61
CA THR A 28 -18.40 19.91 31.00
C THR A 28 -17.90 21.17 30.28
N PRO A 29 -18.27 21.43 29.02
CA PRO A 29 -18.03 22.74 28.41
C PRO A 29 -18.55 23.85 29.33
N THR A 30 -17.71 24.87 29.55
CA THR A 30 -18.13 26.11 30.20
C THR A 30 -18.42 27.12 29.10
N TYR A 31 -19.69 27.52 28.94
CA TYR A 31 -20.09 28.55 27.98
C TYR A 31 -20.76 29.72 28.70
N ALA A 32 -20.24 30.93 28.49
CA ALA A 32 -20.82 32.17 29.00
C ALA A 32 -21.19 32.16 30.50
N GLY A 33 -20.43 31.44 31.33
CA GLY A 33 -20.67 31.30 32.78
C GLY A 33 -21.67 30.20 33.18
N SER A 34 -22.21 29.44 32.23
CA SER A 34 -23.02 28.24 32.47
C SER A 34 -22.21 26.97 32.16
N THR A 35 -22.32 25.96 33.02
CA THR A 35 -21.72 24.63 32.83
C THR A 35 -22.74 23.70 32.19
N TYR A 36 -22.44 23.20 31.00
CA TYR A 36 -23.24 22.16 30.34
C TYR A 36 -22.45 20.85 30.34
N THR A 37 -23.10 19.72 30.58
CA THR A 37 -22.45 18.41 30.53
C THR A 37 -22.87 17.67 29.27
N ILE A 38 -21.92 17.41 28.37
CA ILE A 38 -22.10 16.47 27.27
C ILE A 38 -21.81 15.07 27.84
N PRO A 39 -22.81 14.18 27.95
CA PRO A 39 -22.57 12.81 28.41
C PRO A 39 -21.73 12.05 27.37
N ASN A 40 -20.74 11.27 27.82
CA ASN A 40 -19.87 10.45 26.97
C ASN A 40 -19.15 11.22 25.85
N CYS A 41 -18.82 12.49 26.08
CA CYS A 41 -18.15 13.29 25.07
C CYS A 41 -16.74 12.75 24.80
N LYS A 42 -16.48 12.55 23.52
CA LYS A 42 -15.19 12.16 22.96
C LYS A 42 -14.56 13.37 22.28
N ASP A 43 -13.34 13.21 21.82
CA ASP A 43 -12.67 14.21 21.01
C ASP A 43 -13.42 14.39 19.69
N GLY A 44 -13.76 15.63 19.34
CA GLY A 44 -14.66 15.89 18.21
C GLY A 44 -15.32 17.26 18.23
N TYR A 45 -16.18 17.49 17.23
CA TYR A 45 -16.96 18.71 17.10
C TYR A 45 -18.40 18.54 17.58
N TYR A 46 -18.91 19.51 18.32
CA TYR A 46 -20.28 19.51 18.85
C TYR A 46 -21.00 20.84 18.55
N LEU A 47 -22.32 20.78 18.36
CA LEU A 47 -23.16 21.98 18.22
C LEU A 47 -23.94 22.25 19.51
N LEU A 48 -23.84 23.49 19.99
CA LEU A 48 -24.58 23.98 21.16
C LEU A 48 -25.51 25.12 20.75
N LYS A 49 -26.79 25.06 21.17
CA LYS A 49 -27.80 26.09 20.84
C LYS A 49 -27.49 27.44 21.53
N ASN A 50 -27.63 28.55 20.79
CA ASN A 50 -27.51 29.91 21.30
C ASN A 50 -28.57 30.17 22.38
N GLY A 51 -28.14 30.61 23.57
CA GLY A 51 -29.01 30.75 24.75
C GLY A 51 -28.88 29.65 25.81
N GLY A 52 -28.08 28.60 25.56
CA GLY A 52 -27.39 27.83 26.61
C GLY A 52 -28.24 26.94 27.51
N SER A 53 -29.17 26.13 26.99
CA SER A 53 -29.89 25.14 27.81
C SER A 53 -29.77 23.67 27.39
N ALA A 54 -29.27 23.34 26.19
CA ALA A 54 -29.03 21.96 25.78
C ALA A 54 -28.01 21.86 24.62
N ALA A 55 -27.11 20.87 24.64
CA ALA A 55 -26.46 20.40 23.43
C ALA A 55 -27.50 19.73 22.53
N VAL A 56 -27.21 19.74 21.24
CA VAL A 56 -27.97 18.97 20.27
C VAL A 56 -27.66 17.50 20.54
N ALA A 57 -28.63 16.73 21.05
CA ALA A 57 -28.34 15.36 21.52
C ALA A 57 -28.26 14.34 20.38
N SER A 58 -28.80 14.69 19.21
CA SER A 58 -28.88 13.82 18.03
C SER A 58 -28.89 14.61 16.72
N ALA A 59 -28.60 13.94 15.61
CA ALA A 59 -28.68 14.39 14.24
C ALA A 59 -30.09 14.87 13.88
N THR A 60 -31.12 14.22 14.43
CA THR A 60 -32.52 14.66 14.32
C THR A 60 -32.77 16.04 14.94
N ASP A 61 -32.04 16.40 16.00
CA ASP A 61 -32.09 17.74 16.60
C ASP A 61 -31.24 18.79 15.86
N LEU A 62 -30.33 18.37 14.95
CA LEU A 62 -29.50 19.28 14.15
C LEU A 62 -30.32 20.10 13.14
N GLY A 63 -31.53 19.64 12.75
CA GLY A 63 -32.42 20.38 11.86
C GLY A 63 -32.82 21.77 12.39
N GLY A 64 -32.63 22.02 13.69
CA GLY A 64 -32.81 23.34 14.30
C GLY A 64 -31.63 24.32 14.10
N CYS A 65 -30.47 23.83 13.66
CA CYS A 65 -29.22 24.58 13.48
C CYS A 65 -29.00 24.93 11.99
N THR A 66 -29.86 25.76 11.40
CA THR A 66 -29.85 26.07 9.95
C THR A 66 -29.16 27.39 9.58
N ASN A 67 -28.51 28.05 10.53
CA ASN A 67 -27.75 29.27 10.31
C ASN A 67 -27.03 29.62 11.62
N GLY A 68 -25.79 30.11 11.58
CA GLY A 68 -24.94 30.42 12.75
C GLY A 68 -25.56 31.31 13.84
N SER A 69 -26.76 31.84 13.61
CA SER A 69 -27.59 32.51 14.61
C SER A 69 -28.19 31.58 15.67
N LYS A 70 -28.25 30.25 15.46
CA LYS A 70 -28.89 29.31 16.42
C LYS A 70 -27.96 28.35 17.12
N CYS A 71 -26.80 27.99 16.57
CA CYS A 71 -25.88 27.03 17.17
C CYS A 71 -24.43 27.45 16.92
N ASN A 72 -23.56 27.24 17.91
CA ASN A 72 -22.11 27.46 17.79
C ASN A 72 -21.39 26.13 17.77
N LEU A 73 -20.33 26.05 16.95
CA LEU A 73 -19.41 24.91 16.91
C LEU A 73 -18.47 24.93 18.11
N TYR A 74 -18.32 23.78 18.76
CA TYR A 74 -17.35 23.54 19.82
C TYR A 74 -16.44 22.41 19.44
N LYS A 75 -15.16 22.60 19.66
CA LYS A 75 -14.13 21.56 19.58
C LYS A 75 -13.88 21.03 20.99
N CYS A 76 -13.99 19.72 21.18
CA CYS A 76 -13.64 19.02 22.41
C CYS A 76 -12.38 18.19 22.21
N GLU A 77 -11.42 18.27 23.13
CA GLU A 77 -10.15 17.53 23.11
C GLU A 77 -9.80 17.00 24.49
N THR A 78 -9.25 15.79 24.54
CA THR A 78 -8.86 15.10 25.76
C THR A 78 -7.36 15.17 25.93
N THR A 79 -6.91 15.90 26.95
CA THR A 79 -5.49 15.99 27.31
C THR A 79 -5.31 15.44 28.71
N SER A 80 -4.45 14.43 28.87
CA SER A 80 -4.17 13.80 30.18
C SER A 80 -5.43 13.27 30.90
N GLY A 81 -6.35 12.65 30.16
CA GLY A 81 -7.59 12.08 30.71
C GLY A 81 -8.64 13.14 31.09
N LYS A 82 -8.47 14.40 30.67
CA LYS A 82 -9.46 15.45 30.86
C LYS A 82 -9.85 16.07 29.52
N THR A 83 -11.14 15.99 29.21
CA THR A 83 -11.70 16.62 28.00
C THR A 83 -12.10 18.06 28.27
N THR A 84 -11.65 18.96 27.41
CA THR A 84 -12.02 20.37 27.42
C THR A 84 -12.63 20.76 26.09
N CYS A 85 -13.71 21.55 26.15
CA CYS A 85 -14.43 22.00 24.97
C CYS A 85 -14.37 23.53 24.87
N SER A 86 -14.03 24.04 23.68
CA SER A 86 -13.97 25.47 23.38
C SER A 86 -14.69 25.79 22.08
N ALA A 87 -15.31 26.96 22.00
CA ALA A 87 -15.95 27.41 20.76
C ALA A 87 -14.89 27.54 19.65
N ASP A 88 -15.18 27.00 18.48
CA ASP A 88 -14.30 27.07 17.32
C ASP A 88 -14.97 27.85 16.20
N THR A 89 -14.48 29.07 15.98
CA THR A 89 -14.97 29.99 14.94
C THR A 89 -14.08 30.00 13.70
N SER A 90 -12.99 29.22 13.71
CA SER A 90 -12.00 29.22 12.65
C SER A 90 -12.33 28.24 11.52
N VAL A 91 -13.16 27.24 11.81
CA VAL A 91 -13.50 26.17 10.86
C VAL A 91 -14.39 26.70 9.72
N THR A 92 -13.94 26.43 8.49
CA THR A 92 -14.69 26.64 7.25
C THR A 92 -14.51 25.42 6.37
N GLY A 93 -15.62 24.78 5.97
CA GLY A 93 -15.64 23.50 5.26
C GLY A 93 -16.37 22.39 6.03
N TYR A 94 -16.10 21.13 5.70
CA TYR A 94 -16.80 19.98 6.24
C TYR A 94 -16.12 19.40 7.47
N VAL A 95 -16.90 19.01 8.49
CA VAL A 95 -16.40 18.31 9.70
C VAL A 95 -17.38 17.22 10.13
N VAL A 96 -16.89 16.23 10.87
CA VAL A 96 -17.74 15.19 11.47
C VAL A 96 -18.25 15.64 12.85
N TYR A 97 -19.55 15.48 13.06
CA TYR A 97 -20.19 15.69 14.35
C TYR A 97 -19.81 14.58 15.34
N GLY A 98 -19.29 14.93 16.52
CA GLY A 98 -18.80 14.00 17.53
C GLY A 98 -19.87 13.28 18.37
N GLY A 99 -21.15 13.40 18.02
CA GLY A 99 -22.23 12.61 18.62
C GLY A 99 -22.33 11.19 18.05
N ASP A 100 -23.21 10.36 18.62
CA ASP A 100 -23.29 8.93 18.28
C ASP A 100 -23.68 8.66 16.82
N GLU A 101 -24.48 9.52 16.19
CA GLU A 101 -24.89 9.38 14.77
C GLU A 101 -23.82 9.84 13.77
N LYS A 102 -22.70 10.42 14.24
CA LYS A 102 -21.58 10.90 13.41
C LYS A 102 -21.97 11.64 12.12
N ALA A 103 -22.89 12.60 12.22
CA ALA A 103 -23.40 13.34 11.06
C ALA A 103 -22.34 14.27 10.41
N LEU A 104 -22.50 14.61 9.13
CA LEU A 104 -21.67 15.59 8.44
C LEU A 104 -22.15 17.02 8.70
N LEU A 105 -21.22 17.92 9.05
CA LEU A 105 -21.51 19.34 9.22
C LEU A 105 -20.77 20.16 8.15
N LEU A 106 -21.46 21.12 7.54
CA LEU A 106 -20.86 22.17 6.72
C LEU A 106 -20.77 23.46 7.53
N CYS A 107 -19.56 23.96 7.73
CA CYS A 107 -19.24 25.12 8.55
C CYS A 107 -18.78 26.32 7.71
N THR A 108 -19.19 27.52 8.10
CA THR A 108 -18.67 28.80 7.57
C THR A 108 -18.33 29.70 8.75
N ALA A 109 -17.03 29.89 9.03
CA ALA A 109 -16.56 30.66 10.19
C ALA A 109 -17.21 30.20 11.53
N GLY A 110 -17.27 28.89 11.76
CA GLY A 110 -17.88 28.26 12.95
C GLY A 110 -19.41 28.24 12.99
N ALA A 111 -20.10 28.85 12.03
CA ALA A 111 -21.52 28.66 11.81
C ALA A 111 -21.74 27.38 10.99
N CYS A 112 -22.23 26.32 11.63
CA CYS A 112 -22.37 25.02 10.99
C CYS A 112 -23.83 24.59 10.84
N GLN A 113 -24.09 23.84 9.77
CA GLN A 113 -25.37 23.19 9.49
C GLN A 113 -25.15 21.71 9.20
N ASN A 114 -26.12 20.88 9.54
CA ASN A 114 -26.12 19.47 9.15
C ASN A 114 -26.29 19.33 7.64
N VAL A 115 -25.51 18.45 7.04
CA VAL A 115 -25.70 17.99 5.66
C VAL A 115 -26.51 16.71 5.76
N ALA A 116 -27.82 16.84 5.59
CA ALA A 116 -28.74 15.69 5.67
C ALA A 116 -28.43 14.69 4.56
N ASP A 117 -28.54 13.39 4.88
CA ASP A 117 -28.37 12.28 3.95
C ASP A 117 -27.04 12.37 3.17
N ALA A 118 -25.99 12.83 3.85
CA ALA A 118 -24.65 12.93 3.26
C ALA A 118 -24.11 11.53 2.94
N GLU A 119 -23.76 11.31 1.68
CA GLU A 119 -23.13 10.10 1.17
C GLU A 119 -21.88 10.51 0.37
N GLY A 120 -20.86 9.64 0.35
CA GLY A 120 -19.64 9.84 -0.42
C GLY A 120 -18.51 10.50 0.38
N THR A 121 -17.56 11.09 -0.35
CA THR A 121 -16.28 11.54 0.22
C THR A 121 -16.15 13.06 0.22
N TYR A 122 -15.66 13.63 1.32
CA TYR A 122 -15.56 15.06 1.55
C TYR A 122 -14.17 15.44 2.10
N LEU A 123 -13.69 16.63 1.76
CA LEU A 123 -12.44 17.15 2.31
C LEU A 123 -12.62 17.57 3.77
N ASN A 124 -11.84 17.01 4.69
CA ASN A 124 -11.92 17.33 6.11
C ASN A 124 -11.35 18.73 6.39
N ALA A 125 -12.19 19.62 6.92
CA ALA A 125 -11.78 20.93 7.42
C ALA A 125 -11.54 20.96 8.94
N GLY A 126 -11.66 19.80 9.58
CA GLY A 126 -11.59 19.62 11.02
C GLY A 126 -10.21 19.88 11.63
N TYR A 127 -10.13 19.72 12.95
CA TYR A 127 -8.89 19.97 13.69
C TYR A 127 -7.84 18.91 13.40
N ASP A 128 -8.29 17.72 13.00
CA ASP A 128 -7.51 16.54 12.68
C ASP A 128 -7.16 16.44 11.20
N LYS A 129 -7.52 17.43 10.36
CA LYS A 129 -7.25 17.39 8.91
C LYS A 129 -5.79 17.14 8.50
N GLY A 130 -4.84 17.45 9.37
CA GLY A 130 -3.41 17.19 9.13
C GLY A 130 -3.01 15.71 9.25
N THR A 131 -3.80 14.91 9.95
CA THR A 131 -3.62 13.45 10.06
C THR A 131 -4.78 12.67 9.46
N LYS A 132 -5.91 13.32 9.22
CA LYS A 132 -7.13 12.76 8.66
C LYS A 132 -7.77 13.71 7.64
N GLY A 133 -7.23 13.80 6.45
CA GLY A 133 -7.61 14.81 5.45
C GLY A 133 -8.97 14.57 4.80
N VAL A 134 -9.59 13.41 5.00
CA VAL A 134 -10.79 12.97 4.28
C VAL A 134 -11.89 12.54 5.25
N ILE A 135 -13.14 12.80 4.89
CA ILE A 135 -14.34 12.29 5.55
C ILE A 135 -15.06 11.37 4.57
N LEU A 136 -15.38 10.15 4.98
CA LEU A 136 -16.21 9.21 4.24
C LEU A 136 -17.56 9.07 4.94
N CYS A 137 -18.64 9.30 4.21
CA CYS A 137 -20.02 9.17 4.70
C CYS A 137 -20.76 8.05 3.96
N GLY A 138 -21.51 7.24 4.72
CA GLY A 138 -22.41 6.22 4.18
C GLY A 138 -23.59 5.97 5.13
N ASP A 139 -24.24 4.81 5.00
CA ASP A 139 -25.44 4.46 5.78
C ASP A 139 -25.22 4.43 7.31
N GLU A 140 -23.98 4.18 7.76
CA GLU A 140 -23.61 4.11 9.17
C GLU A 140 -23.18 5.47 9.77
N GLY A 141 -23.27 6.55 8.98
CA GLY A 141 -22.80 7.89 9.35
C GLY A 141 -21.48 8.25 8.67
N CYS A 142 -20.77 9.23 9.21
CA CYS A 142 -19.52 9.74 8.65
C CYS A 142 -18.33 9.45 9.56
N ASP A 143 -17.20 9.10 8.95
CA ASP A 143 -15.94 8.90 9.65
C ASP A 143 -14.79 9.63 8.95
N THR A 144 -13.87 10.16 9.75
CA THR A 144 -12.62 10.74 9.26
C THR A 144 -11.62 9.62 8.95
N LEU A 145 -11.03 9.61 7.77
CA LEU A 145 -10.02 8.64 7.37
C LEU A 145 -8.62 9.20 7.60
N THR A 146 -7.69 8.36 8.09
CA THR A 146 -6.26 8.71 8.17
C THR A 146 -5.75 9.08 6.78
N THR A 147 -5.00 10.19 6.69
CA THR A 147 -4.46 10.62 5.40
C THR A 147 -3.43 9.62 4.91
N THR A 148 -3.71 9.01 3.76
CA THR A 148 -2.78 8.21 2.98
C THR A 148 -2.80 8.72 1.55
N ASP A 149 -1.78 8.38 0.76
CA ASP A 149 -1.76 8.74 -0.65
C ASP A 149 -2.91 7.98 -1.36
N ALA A 150 -3.85 8.74 -1.91
CA ALA A 150 -5.15 8.22 -2.35
C ALA A 150 -5.92 9.25 -3.18
N ILE A 151 -6.84 8.75 -4.01
CA ILE A 151 -7.77 9.56 -4.81
C ILE A 151 -9.20 9.15 -4.48
N TYR A 152 -10.10 10.14 -4.39
CA TYR A 152 -11.52 9.97 -4.11
C TYR A 152 -12.35 10.90 -4.99
N LEU A 153 -13.61 10.54 -5.26
CA LEU A 153 -14.59 11.48 -5.82
C LEU A 153 -15.01 12.51 -4.75
N ASP A 154 -14.96 13.80 -5.09
CA ASP A 154 -15.45 14.84 -4.20
C ASP A 154 -16.98 14.95 -4.31
N ALA A 155 -17.69 14.46 -3.29
CA ALA A 155 -19.15 14.50 -3.23
C ALA A 155 -19.72 15.93 -3.31
N THR A 156 -18.95 16.95 -2.95
CA THR A 156 -19.36 18.36 -3.02
C THR A 156 -19.42 18.89 -4.46
N SER A 157 -18.81 18.17 -5.39
CA SER A 157 -18.70 18.53 -6.81
C SER A 157 -19.70 17.79 -7.71
N ALA A 158 -20.63 17.04 -7.12
CA ALA A 158 -21.67 16.31 -7.83
C ALA A 158 -22.49 17.24 -8.74
N ILE A 159 -22.70 16.82 -9.99
CA ILE A 159 -23.44 17.59 -10.97
C ILE A 159 -24.94 17.50 -10.67
N ALA A 160 -25.59 18.64 -10.44
CA ALA A 160 -27.01 18.66 -10.05
C ALA A 160 -27.97 17.96 -11.03
N THR A 161 -27.63 17.91 -12.33
CA THR A 161 -28.42 17.22 -13.36
C THR A 161 -28.09 15.75 -13.51
N ASP A 162 -26.95 15.31 -12.98
CA ASP A 162 -26.48 13.94 -13.01
C ASP A 162 -25.59 13.69 -11.78
N PRO A 163 -26.18 13.31 -10.64
CA PRO A 163 -25.45 13.15 -9.38
C PRO A 163 -24.49 11.95 -9.39
N THR A 164 -24.45 11.17 -10.48
CA THR A 164 -23.44 10.11 -10.67
C THR A 164 -22.12 10.66 -11.23
N LYS A 165 -22.11 11.94 -11.63
CA LYS A 165 -20.95 12.62 -12.18
C LYS A 165 -20.47 13.74 -11.27
N PHE A 166 -19.17 13.92 -11.22
CA PHE A 166 -18.47 14.82 -10.31
C PHE A 166 -17.50 15.68 -11.12
N THR A 167 -17.27 16.91 -10.65
CA THR A 167 -16.37 17.86 -11.34
C THR A 167 -15.03 18.03 -10.64
N LYS A 168 -14.82 17.33 -9.52
CA LYS A 168 -13.59 17.38 -8.72
C LYS A 168 -13.24 16.03 -8.13
N LEU A 169 -11.95 15.88 -7.86
CA LEU A 169 -11.37 14.79 -7.08
C LEU A 169 -10.77 15.33 -5.80
N ILE A 170 -10.82 14.52 -4.74
CA ILE A 170 -9.98 14.72 -3.56
C ILE A 170 -8.72 13.90 -3.76
N THR A 171 -7.58 14.58 -3.90
CA THR A 171 -6.27 13.93 -3.99
C THR A 171 -5.52 14.15 -2.69
N CYS A 172 -5.02 13.07 -2.11
CA CYS A 172 -4.17 13.09 -0.94
C CYS A 172 -2.76 12.65 -1.32
N THR A 173 -1.76 13.45 -0.94
CA THR A 173 -0.34 13.15 -1.18
C THR A 173 0.51 13.68 -0.02
N GLY A 174 1.40 12.84 0.52
CA GLY A 174 2.32 13.24 1.59
C GLY A 174 1.60 13.78 2.83
N GLY A 175 0.45 13.20 3.18
CA GLY A 175 -0.34 13.60 4.35
C GLY A 175 -1.19 14.86 4.16
N LYS A 176 -1.26 15.44 2.96
CA LYS A 176 -2.10 16.60 2.64
C LYS A 176 -3.13 16.23 1.59
N CYS A 177 -4.36 16.72 1.75
CA CYS A 177 -5.43 16.53 0.78
C CYS A 177 -5.93 17.86 0.22
N SER A 178 -6.31 17.86 -1.05
CA SER A 178 -6.92 18.99 -1.75
C SER A 178 -8.08 18.51 -2.63
N SER A 179 -9.02 19.42 -2.93
CA SER A 179 -10.16 19.18 -3.83
C SER A 179 -9.96 20.01 -5.09
N GLU A 180 -9.53 19.34 -6.14
CA GLU A 180 -9.08 19.96 -7.39
C GLU A 180 -9.88 19.43 -8.59
N ASP A 181 -9.83 20.16 -9.69
CA ASP A 181 -10.41 19.70 -10.96
C ASP A 181 -9.64 18.44 -11.42
N PRO A 182 -10.31 17.42 -11.97
CA PRO A 182 -9.66 16.18 -12.36
C PRO A 182 -8.77 16.38 -13.59
N PHE A 183 -7.80 15.49 -13.73
CA PHE A 183 -7.08 15.28 -14.98
C PHE A 183 -7.86 14.23 -15.78
N ALA A 184 -8.25 14.56 -17.00
CA ALA A 184 -9.00 13.68 -17.88
C ALA A 184 -8.40 13.69 -19.30
N PRO A 185 -8.49 12.56 -20.05
CA PRO A 185 -9.06 11.28 -19.63
C PRO A 185 -8.15 10.55 -18.62
N ASN A 186 -8.74 9.87 -17.63
CA ASN A 186 -7.96 9.11 -16.64
C ASN A 186 -8.81 8.04 -15.96
N ILE A 187 -8.19 6.92 -15.57
CA ILE A 187 -8.78 5.88 -14.73
C ILE A 187 -7.89 5.64 -13.52
N VAL A 188 -8.45 5.79 -12.32
CA VAL A 188 -7.73 5.59 -11.05
C VAL A 188 -8.50 4.67 -10.11
N LEU A 189 -7.81 4.12 -9.12
CA LEU A 189 -8.45 3.32 -8.07
C LEU A 189 -9.33 4.21 -7.18
N ASP A 190 -10.60 3.83 -6.94
CA ASP A 190 -11.43 4.53 -5.96
C ASP A 190 -11.04 4.08 -4.55
N TYR A 191 -10.35 4.93 -3.80
CA TYR A 191 -9.91 4.57 -2.46
C TYR A 191 -11.07 4.43 -1.46
N ALA A 192 -12.23 5.05 -1.72
CA ALA A 192 -13.43 4.82 -0.91
C ALA A 192 -13.91 3.36 -0.99
N SER A 193 -13.60 2.66 -2.08
CA SER A 193 -13.97 1.28 -2.34
C SER A 193 -12.96 0.24 -1.81
N LYS A 194 -11.96 0.66 -1.03
CA LYS A 194 -10.85 -0.20 -0.58
C LYS A 194 -11.37 -1.46 0.15
N LYS A 195 -11.03 -2.61 -0.41
CA LYS A 195 -11.14 -3.94 0.18
C LYS A 195 -9.81 -4.23 0.92
N GLY A 196 -9.83 -5.11 1.92
CA GLY A 196 -8.58 -5.51 2.61
C GLY A 196 -7.49 -6.00 1.63
N ASN A 197 -6.24 -6.10 2.09
CA ASN A 197 -5.09 -6.58 1.29
C ASN A 197 -4.71 -5.70 0.08
N GLY A 198 -5.01 -4.40 0.10
CA GLY A 198 -4.61 -3.47 -0.96
C GLY A 198 -5.41 -3.62 -2.26
N LYS A 199 -6.59 -4.24 -2.21
CA LYS A 199 -7.50 -4.35 -3.35
C LYS A 199 -8.60 -3.28 -3.28
N TYR A 200 -9.19 -2.91 -4.40
CA TYR A 200 -10.23 -1.89 -4.49
C TYR A 200 -11.44 -2.45 -5.22
N GLY A 201 -12.63 -2.10 -4.75
CA GLY A 201 -13.88 -2.61 -5.32
C GLY A 201 -14.31 -1.91 -6.60
N GLN A 202 -13.86 -0.67 -6.81
CA GLN A 202 -14.32 0.20 -7.88
C GLN A 202 -13.18 1.07 -8.40
N LEU A 203 -13.38 1.64 -9.58
CA LEU A 203 -12.48 2.60 -10.21
C LEU A 203 -13.19 3.96 -10.35
N ILE A 204 -12.41 5.02 -10.48
CA ILE A 204 -12.89 6.35 -10.87
C ILE A 204 -12.44 6.59 -12.30
N LYS A 205 -13.40 6.84 -13.19
CA LYS A 205 -13.14 7.26 -14.57
C LYS A 205 -13.42 8.74 -14.72
N CYS A 206 -12.46 9.48 -15.22
CA CYS A 206 -12.59 10.88 -15.61
C CYS A 206 -12.54 11.00 -17.13
N VAL A 207 -13.49 11.74 -17.69
CA VAL A 207 -13.59 11.99 -19.14
C VAL A 207 -13.54 13.48 -19.41
N GLU A 208 -12.92 13.87 -20.53
CA GLU A 208 -12.89 15.26 -20.97
C GLU A 208 -14.31 15.80 -21.09
N GLY A 209 -14.53 17.02 -20.61
CA GLY A 209 -15.82 17.66 -20.80
C GLY A 209 -16.11 17.83 -22.29
N THR A 210 -17.34 17.58 -22.73
CA THR A 210 -17.72 18.00 -24.08
C THR A 210 -17.90 19.51 -24.09
N PRO A 211 -17.29 20.25 -25.06
CA PRO A 211 -17.53 21.67 -25.17
C PRO A 211 -19.02 21.90 -25.38
N THR A 212 -19.69 22.43 -24.36
CA THR A 212 -21.10 22.79 -24.47
C THR A 212 -21.16 23.86 -25.55
N ARG A 213 -21.64 23.46 -26.74
CA ARG A 213 -21.79 24.36 -27.88
C ARG A 213 -22.80 25.40 -27.46
N ALA A 214 -22.33 26.51 -26.90
CA ALA A 214 -23.17 27.60 -26.45
C ALA A 214 -24.03 27.96 -27.66
N LYS A 215 -25.32 27.61 -27.58
CA LYS A 215 -26.28 27.85 -28.64
C LYS A 215 -26.42 29.37 -28.69
N ARG A 216 -25.56 30.02 -29.49
CA ARG A 216 -25.58 31.45 -29.75
C ARG A 216 -26.90 31.72 -30.45
N SER A 217 -27.93 31.95 -29.66
CA SER A 217 -29.19 32.54 -30.07
C SER A 217 -28.93 34.03 -30.35
N GLY A 218 -28.33 34.33 -31.50
CA GLY A 218 -28.43 35.63 -32.16
C GLY A 218 -28.97 35.35 -33.55
N SER A 219 -30.26 35.59 -33.81
CA SER A 219 -30.76 36.88 -34.27
C SER A 219 -29.78 37.50 -35.26
N GLU A 220 -30.02 37.20 -36.54
CA GLU A 220 -29.45 37.90 -37.67
C GLU A 220 -29.64 39.41 -37.51
N SER A 221 -28.53 40.16 -37.51
CA SER A 221 -28.54 41.55 -37.95
C SER A 221 -27.14 41.96 -38.40
N SER A 222 -26.97 41.90 -39.72
CA SER A 222 -26.18 42.78 -40.60
C SER A 222 -24.85 43.41 -40.14
N ASN A 223 -23.84 43.14 -40.97
CA ASN A 223 -22.86 44.06 -41.56
C ASN A 223 -22.06 45.00 -40.63
N ASN A 224 -20.75 44.76 -40.51
CA ASN A 224 -19.79 45.62 -41.20
C ASN A 224 -18.39 45.02 -41.25
N SER A 225 -17.77 45.15 -42.42
CA SER A 225 -16.36 44.97 -42.71
C SER A 225 -15.52 46.03 -42.00
N ASP A 226 -14.51 45.61 -41.23
CA ASP A 226 -13.25 46.35 -41.22
C ASP A 226 -12.05 45.45 -40.87
N SER A 227 -10.96 45.73 -41.56
CA SER A 227 -9.74 44.92 -41.63
C SER A 227 -8.73 45.46 -40.62
N GLY A 228 -8.31 44.63 -39.67
CA GLY A 228 -7.32 45.01 -38.66
C GLY A 228 -6.52 43.82 -38.19
N SER A 229 -5.37 43.59 -38.83
CA SER A 229 -4.35 42.63 -38.41
C SER A 229 -3.75 43.04 -37.07
N GLY A 230 -3.93 42.22 -36.05
CA GLY A 230 -3.28 42.35 -34.75
C GLY A 230 -3.15 40.99 -34.07
N SER A 231 -2.05 40.29 -34.34
CA SER A 231 -1.67 39.07 -33.62
C SER A 231 -1.30 39.43 -32.18
N SER A 232 -2.22 39.15 -31.26
CA SER A 232 -1.99 39.16 -29.82
C SER A 232 -2.33 37.77 -29.30
N SER A 233 -1.29 36.99 -29.00
CA SER A 233 -1.35 35.73 -28.25
C SER A 233 -1.77 36.04 -26.81
N GLY A 234 -3.06 36.33 -26.61
CA GLY A 234 -3.67 36.30 -25.29
C GLY A 234 -4.13 34.89 -25.03
N GLU A 235 -3.60 34.25 -23.98
CA GLU A 235 -4.17 33.09 -23.31
C GLU A 235 -5.59 33.45 -22.85
N GLY A 236 -6.53 33.35 -23.78
CA GLY A 236 -7.94 33.49 -23.49
C GLY A 236 -8.36 32.26 -22.71
N LYS A 237 -8.42 32.39 -21.38
CA LYS A 237 -8.99 31.43 -20.43
C LYS A 237 -10.32 30.92 -21.01
N SER A 238 -10.28 29.75 -21.65
CA SER A 238 -11.41 29.14 -22.34
C SER A 238 -12.47 28.85 -21.29
N THR A 239 -13.54 29.63 -21.29
CA THR A 239 -14.64 29.45 -20.36
C THR A 239 -15.48 28.26 -20.83
N GLY A 240 -15.42 27.15 -20.10
CA GLY A 240 -16.62 26.34 -19.86
C GLY A 240 -16.62 24.91 -20.36
N VAL A 241 -15.49 24.22 -20.30
CA VAL A 241 -15.47 22.75 -20.37
C VAL A 241 -14.89 22.27 -19.05
N SER A 242 -15.73 21.69 -18.20
CA SER A 242 -15.29 21.06 -16.97
C SER A 242 -15.29 19.56 -17.20
N ASP A 243 -14.15 18.93 -16.97
CA ASP A 243 -14.02 17.49 -16.99
C ASP A 243 -14.90 16.86 -15.93
N THR A 244 -15.32 15.62 -16.16
CA THR A 244 -16.25 14.93 -15.27
C THR A 244 -15.76 13.55 -14.93
N CYS A 245 -15.88 13.18 -13.65
CA CYS A 245 -15.54 11.87 -13.15
C CYS A 245 -16.77 11.10 -12.68
N MET A 246 -16.70 9.79 -12.71
CA MET A 246 -17.75 8.88 -12.22
C MET A 246 -17.13 7.59 -11.67
N VAL A 247 -17.87 6.91 -10.80
CA VAL A 247 -17.51 5.55 -10.37
C VAL A 247 -17.78 4.59 -11.53
N MET A 248 -16.86 3.68 -11.80
CA MET A 248 -17.06 2.57 -12.72
C MET A 248 -16.80 1.23 -12.03
N GLU A 249 -17.59 0.23 -12.41
CA GLU A 249 -17.33 -1.16 -12.05
C GLU A 249 -16.15 -1.70 -12.87
N HIS A 250 -15.32 -2.53 -12.26
CA HIS A 250 -14.08 -2.99 -12.90
C HIS A 250 -14.26 -4.11 -13.94
N GLY A 251 -15.46 -4.69 -14.06
CA GLY A 251 -15.79 -5.69 -15.10
C GLY A 251 -15.10 -7.07 -15.00
N ALA A 252 -14.16 -7.26 -14.07
CA ALA A 252 -13.48 -8.55 -13.85
C ALA A 252 -14.40 -9.58 -13.19
N THR A 253 -14.17 -10.86 -13.47
CA THR A 253 -14.91 -12.00 -12.92
C THR A 253 -13.93 -13.08 -12.42
N GLU A 254 -14.44 -14.22 -11.92
CA GLU A 254 -13.57 -15.34 -11.51
C GLU A 254 -12.73 -15.92 -12.65
N THR A 255 -13.15 -15.71 -13.90
CA THR A 255 -12.52 -16.27 -15.10
C THR A 255 -12.07 -15.19 -16.08
N LYS A 256 -12.09 -13.93 -15.67
CA LYS A 256 -11.73 -12.80 -16.53
C LYS A 256 -11.02 -11.74 -15.72
N VAL A 257 -9.79 -11.45 -16.08
CA VAL A 257 -9.06 -10.27 -15.59
C VAL A 257 -9.33 -9.10 -16.54
N THR A 258 -9.34 -7.89 -16.00
CA THR A 258 -9.42 -6.65 -16.78
C THR A 258 -8.24 -5.76 -16.46
N HIS A 259 -7.80 -5.01 -17.47
CA HIS A 259 -6.65 -4.11 -17.38
C HIS A 259 -7.07 -2.70 -17.80
N TYR A 260 -6.52 -1.71 -17.11
CA TYR A 260 -6.66 -0.29 -17.38
C TYR A 260 -5.31 0.38 -17.20
N VAL A 261 -5.13 1.55 -17.77
CA VAL A 261 -3.98 2.40 -17.48
C VAL A 261 -4.44 3.63 -16.71
N SER A 262 -3.65 4.06 -15.73
CA SER A 262 -3.82 5.39 -15.14
C SER A 262 -2.84 6.36 -15.79
N ASP A 263 -3.37 7.38 -16.45
CA ASP A 263 -2.59 8.53 -16.90
C ASP A 263 -2.47 9.49 -15.72
N THR A 264 -1.35 9.43 -15.00
CA THR A 264 -1.13 10.35 -13.86
C THR A 264 -0.37 11.61 -14.27
N GLY A 265 -0.31 11.89 -15.58
CA GLY A 265 0.39 13.00 -16.22
C GLY A 265 0.45 14.26 -15.36
N ASP A 266 1.67 14.77 -15.17
CA ASP A 266 2.06 15.96 -14.39
C ASP A 266 1.75 15.96 -12.87
N ILE A 267 1.01 14.98 -12.31
CA ILE A 267 0.70 14.98 -10.86
C ILE A 267 1.98 14.70 -10.04
N SER A 268 2.89 13.89 -10.59
CA SER A 268 4.27 13.80 -10.12
C SER A 268 5.18 13.29 -11.22
N ASP A 269 6.22 14.04 -11.57
CA ASP A 269 7.25 13.69 -12.58
C ASP A 269 7.99 12.34 -12.32
N ASN A 270 7.64 11.59 -11.27
CA ASN A 270 8.34 10.38 -10.84
C ASN A 270 7.44 9.12 -10.80
N ILE A 271 6.17 9.23 -11.17
CA ILE A 271 5.27 8.07 -11.26
C ILE A 271 4.79 8.06 -12.70
N GLY A 272 5.39 7.19 -13.52
CA GLY A 272 4.93 6.93 -14.88
C GLY A 272 3.51 6.37 -14.89
N ASP A 273 2.97 6.16 -16.08
CA ASP A 273 1.63 5.64 -16.20
C ASP A 273 1.59 4.18 -15.69
N GLN A 274 0.58 3.87 -14.88
CA GLN A 274 0.54 2.61 -14.12
C GLN A 274 -0.51 1.66 -14.68
N LEU A 275 -0.16 0.37 -14.73
CA LEU A 275 -1.13 -0.68 -15.05
C LEU A 275 -2.03 -0.96 -13.84
N ILE A 276 -3.33 -0.76 -14.01
CA ILE A 276 -4.34 -1.20 -13.06
C ILE A 276 -4.87 -2.56 -13.53
N THR A 277 -4.69 -3.57 -12.68
CA THR A 277 -5.18 -4.92 -12.93
C THR A 277 -6.33 -5.24 -11.97
N CYS A 278 -7.42 -5.77 -12.51
CA CYS A 278 -8.62 -6.11 -11.76
C CYS A 278 -8.98 -7.59 -11.90
N THR A 279 -9.27 -8.22 -10.76
CA THR A 279 -9.71 -9.62 -10.64
C THR A 279 -11.08 -9.67 -9.96
N SER A 280 -11.68 -10.85 -9.79
CA SER A 280 -12.91 -11.02 -8.99
C SER A 280 -12.80 -10.45 -7.57
N ASP A 281 -11.60 -10.41 -7.00
CA ASP A 281 -11.35 -9.94 -5.63
C ASP A 281 -11.23 -8.40 -5.56
N GLY A 282 -11.05 -7.74 -6.70
CA GLY A 282 -10.90 -6.29 -6.83
C GLY A 282 -9.68 -5.88 -7.67
N CYS A 283 -9.47 -4.57 -7.74
CA CYS A 283 -8.43 -3.90 -8.51
C CYS A 283 -7.21 -3.54 -7.68
N PHE A 284 -6.06 -3.40 -8.33
CA PHE A 284 -4.80 -2.97 -7.74
C PHE A 284 -3.89 -2.41 -8.83
N ILE A 285 -2.94 -1.55 -8.43
CA ILE A 285 -1.82 -1.15 -9.28
C ILE A 285 -0.84 -2.32 -9.33
N ASP A 286 -0.47 -2.75 -10.52
CA ASP A 286 0.62 -3.69 -10.74
C ASP A 286 1.93 -2.89 -10.74
N GLU A 287 2.71 -2.98 -9.65
CA GLU A 287 3.98 -2.25 -9.51
C GLU A 287 5.10 -2.84 -10.40
N THR A 288 4.94 -4.08 -10.85
CA THR A 288 5.94 -4.79 -11.66
C THR A 288 5.25 -5.58 -12.76
N PRO A 289 4.55 -4.90 -13.69
CA PRO A 289 3.88 -5.58 -14.79
C PRO A 289 4.92 -6.29 -15.67
N ASP A 290 4.54 -7.43 -16.24
CA ASP A 290 5.37 -8.08 -17.24
C ASP A 290 5.47 -7.19 -18.50
N GLU A 291 6.63 -7.17 -19.14
CA GLU A 291 6.82 -6.41 -20.39
C GLU A 291 5.95 -7.02 -21.50
N GLY A 292 5.08 -6.22 -22.11
CA GLY A 292 4.16 -6.70 -23.13
C GLY A 292 2.98 -5.78 -23.43
N TYR A 293 1.93 -6.39 -23.99
CA TYR A 293 0.69 -5.74 -24.38
C TYR A 293 -0.48 -6.27 -23.56
N TYR A 294 -1.44 -5.41 -23.23
CA TYR A 294 -2.64 -5.74 -22.47
C TYR A 294 -3.86 -5.17 -23.16
N ILE A 295 -4.98 -5.87 -23.14
CA ILE A 295 -6.25 -5.35 -23.66
C ILE A 295 -6.81 -4.33 -22.67
N ASN A 296 -6.90 -3.08 -23.10
CA ASN A 296 -7.59 -2.03 -22.37
C ASN A 296 -9.07 -2.40 -22.23
N SER A 297 -9.56 -2.45 -20.99
CA SER A 297 -10.93 -2.82 -20.66
C SER A 297 -11.86 -1.62 -20.51
N ASP A 298 -11.41 -0.40 -20.83
CA ASP A 298 -12.28 0.77 -20.89
C ASP A 298 -13.26 0.65 -22.08
N PRO A 299 -14.59 0.56 -21.84
CA PRO A 299 -15.57 0.37 -22.90
C PRO A 299 -15.83 1.61 -23.77
N GLU A 300 -15.41 2.81 -23.37
CA GLU A 300 -15.63 4.04 -24.15
C GLU A 300 -14.36 4.55 -24.83
N ASP A 301 -13.24 3.87 -24.63
CA ASP A 301 -11.98 4.19 -25.28
C ASP A 301 -11.92 3.48 -26.63
N ASP A 302 -11.50 4.21 -27.67
CA ASP A 302 -11.23 3.62 -28.98
C ASP A 302 -9.86 2.89 -28.96
N ASP A 303 -9.06 3.12 -27.92
CA ASP A 303 -7.74 2.53 -27.74
C ASP A 303 -7.83 1.19 -27.01
N MET A 304 -7.56 0.12 -27.75
CA MET A 304 -7.73 -1.25 -27.25
C MET A 304 -6.50 -1.81 -26.52
N ILE A 305 -5.33 -1.15 -26.60
CA ILE A 305 -4.05 -1.74 -26.17
C ILE A 305 -3.33 -0.82 -25.20
N ILE A 306 -2.87 -1.41 -24.10
CA ILE A 306 -1.90 -0.84 -23.18
C ILE A 306 -0.57 -1.54 -23.45
N GLN A 307 0.51 -0.79 -23.69
CA GLN A 307 1.86 -1.32 -23.77
C GLN A 307 2.57 -1.00 -22.46
N CYS A 308 3.17 -2.02 -21.84
CA CYS A 308 4.01 -1.86 -20.67
C CYS A 308 5.46 -2.21 -21.00
N GLU A 309 6.38 -1.31 -20.67
CA GLU A 309 7.81 -1.49 -20.86
C GLU A 309 8.61 -1.03 -19.65
N LYS A 310 9.84 -1.53 -19.55
CA LYS A 310 10.72 -1.21 -18.45
C LYS A 310 11.65 -0.04 -18.82
N GLU A 311 11.52 1.09 -18.13
CA GLU A 311 12.39 2.27 -18.36
C GLU A 311 13.64 2.29 -17.47
N GLY A 312 13.71 1.43 -16.43
CA GLY A 312 14.80 1.42 -15.46
C GLY A 312 15.03 0.08 -14.76
N GLU A 313 15.75 0.07 -13.64
CA GLU A 313 15.95 -1.18 -12.86
C GLU A 313 14.66 -1.62 -12.15
N ASN A 314 13.80 -0.67 -11.77
CA ASN A 314 12.55 -0.90 -11.04
C ASN A 314 11.45 0.09 -11.48
N ASP A 315 11.53 0.60 -12.70
CA ASP A 315 10.59 1.57 -13.23
C ASP A 315 9.93 1.01 -14.47
N TYR A 316 8.61 1.10 -14.50
CA TYR A 316 7.75 0.57 -15.55
C TYR A 316 6.85 1.68 -16.02
N ASP A 317 6.79 1.86 -17.33
CA ASP A 317 5.89 2.80 -17.97
C ASP A 317 4.88 2.01 -18.80
N CYS A 318 3.60 2.23 -18.51
CA CYS A 318 2.50 1.57 -19.17
C CYS A 318 1.61 2.62 -19.80
N PHE A 319 1.55 2.70 -21.13
CA PHE A 319 0.77 3.73 -21.81
C PHE A 319 -0.24 3.13 -22.79
N GLN A 320 -1.31 3.87 -23.05
CA GLN A 320 -2.28 3.54 -24.10
C GLN A 320 -1.67 3.77 -25.48
N ILE A 321 -1.97 2.86 -26.41
CA ILE A 321 -1.61 3.02 -27.81
C ILE A 321 -2.87 3.21 -28.64
N ASP A 322 -2.89 4.30 -29.39
CA ASP A 322 -3.99 4.64 -30.29
C ASP A 322 -4.24 3.50 -31.27
N SER A 323 -5.47 2.98 -31.30
CA SER A 323 -5.81 1.83 -32.14
C SER A 323 -5.57 2.07 -33.64
N SER A 324 -5.59 3.33 -34.08
CA SER A 324 -5.31 3.74 -35.44
C SER A 324 -3.83 3.66 -35.84
N THR A 325 -2.92 3.51 -34.86
CA THR A 325 -1.49 3.29 -35.13
C THR A 325 -1.19 1.88 -35.61
N PHE A 326 -2.07 0.93 -35.30
CA PHE A 326 -1.90 -0.46 -35.70
C PHE A 326 -2.40 -0.69 -37.13
N SER A 327 -1.59 -1.40 -37.90
CA SER A 327 -1.98 -1.89 -39.21
C SER A 327 -3.08 -2.94 -39.08
N ASP A 328 -3.94 -3.05 -40.10
CA ASP A 328 -4.86 -4.18 -40.24
C ASP A 328 -4.17 -5.40 -40.87
N ASP A 329 -2.85 -5.34 -41.08
CA ASP A 329 -1.99 -6.41 -41.59
C ASP A 329 -0.78 -6.61 -40.66
N CYS A 330 -0.07 -7.73 -40.79
CA CYS A 330 1.14 -8.01 -40.03
C CYS A 330 2.37 -7.57 -40.83
N GLU A 331 2.98 -6.45 -40.46
CA GLU A 331 4.24 -6.02 -41.08
C GLU A 331 5.42 -6.76 -40.45
N ASN A 332 5.48 -6.82 -39.12
CA ASN A 332 6.55 -7.52 -38.41
C ASN A 332 6.04 -8.48 -37.32
N PRO A 333 6.74 -9.59 -37.06
CA PRO A 333 6.46 -10.44 -35.92
C PRO A 333 6.65 -9.67 -34.60
N GLY A 334 5.74 -9.84 -33.65
CA GLY A 334 5.74 -9.15 -32.36
C GLY A 334 4.85 -7.92 -32.30
N GLU A 335 4.45 -7.36 -33.44
CA GLU A 335 3.49 -6.25 -33.47
C GLU A 335 2.07 -6.71 -33.11
N ILE A 336 1.26 -5.76 -32.65
CA ILE A 336 -0.17 -5.96 -32.50
C ILE A 336 -0.87 -5.52 -33.78
N MET A 337 -1.83 -6.33 -34.23
CA MET A 337 -2.76 -6.02 -35.29
C MET A 337 -4.15 -5.86 -34.69
N ILE A 338 -4.86 -4.80 -35.10
CA ILE A 338 -6.26 -4.58 -34.73
C ILE A 338 -7.13 -4.79 -35.96
N THR A 339 -8.15 -5.65 -35.83
CA THR A 339 -9.15 -5.86 -36.89
C THR A 339 -10.54 -5.49 -36.40
N GLY A 340 -11.31 -4.75 -37.22
CA GLY A 340 -12.60 -4.20 -36.80
C GLY A 340 -12.47 -2.74 -36.33
N SER A 341 -13.53 -2.20 -35.72
CA SER A 341 -13.55 -0.82 -35.23
C SER A 341 -14.40 -0.72 -33.95
N GLY A 342 -13.97 0.13 -33.01
CA GLY A 342 -14.65 0.31 -31.72
C GLY A 342 -14.72 -0.98 -30.91
N SER A 343 -15.83 -1.19 -30.20
CA SER A 343 -16.03 -2.32 -29.29
C SER A 343 -16.12 -3.72 -29.95
N GLU A 344 -16.14 -3.80 -31.28
CA GLU A 344 -16.04 -5.06 -32.04
C GLU A 344 -14.61 -5.36 -32.50
N GLY A 345 -13.66 -4.46 -32.22
CA GLY A 345 -12.26 -4.63 -32.53
C GLY A 345 -11.67 -5.89 -31.87
N LYS A 346 -10.81 -6.58 -32.61
CA LYS A 346 -10.06 -7.75 -32.14
C LYS A 346 -8.57 -7.44 -32.24
N ALA A 347 -7.90 -7.47 -31.11
CA ALA A 347 -6.45 -7.41 -31.03
C ALA A 347 -5.87 -8.80 -31.32
N SER A 348 -4.80 -8.85 -32.11
CA SER A 348 -4.07 -10.08 -32.41
C SER A 348 -2.56 -9.81 -32.40
N LEU A 349 -1.78 -10.74 -31.89
CA LEU A 349 -0.33 -10.73 -32.02
C LEU A 349 0.06 -11.22 -33.42
N CYS A 350 0.95 -10.51 -34.10
CA CYS A 350 1.57 -10.96 -35.33
C CYS A 350 2.69 -11.96 -35.04
N ILE A 351 2.52 -13.20 -35.50
CA ILE A 351 3.49 -14.29 -35.27
C ILE A 351 4.57 -14.32 -36.37
N SER A 352 4.21 -13.83 -37.55
CA SER A 352 5.06 -13.63 -38.71
C SER A 352 4.62 -12.35 -39.46
N ASP A 353 5.20 -12.10 -40.62
CA ASP A 353 4.81 -11.07 -41.59
C ASP A 353 3.53 -11.43 -42.39
N LYS A 354 2.72 -12.36 -41.87
CA LYS A 354 1.49 -12.84 -42.53
C LYS A 354 0.29 -12.77 -41.59
N LYS A 355 -0.72 -12.01 -42.00
CA LYS A 355 -1.99 -11.86 -41.29
C LYS A 355 -2.68 -13.17 -40.91
N GLU A 356 -2.63 -14.19 -41.77
CA GLU A 356 -3.28 -15.48 -41.48
C GLU A 356 -2.61 -16.28 -40.35
N GLU A 357 -1.39 -15.91 -39.97
CA GLU A 357 -0.66 -16.52 -38.86
C GLU A 357 -0.85 -15.77 -37.54
N ALA A 358 -1.51 -14.61 -37.55
CA ALA A 358 -1.79 -13.82 -36.36
C ALA A 358 -2.66 -14.56 -35.33
N LYS A 359 -2.40 -14.31 -34.05
CA LYS A 359 -3.10 -14.96 -32.93
C LYS A 359 -3.90 -13.95 -32.14
N GLU A 360 -5.22 -14.13 -32.14
CA GLU A 360 -6.13 -13.26 -31.40
C GLU A 360 -5.85 -13.33 -29.90
N ILE A 361 -5.74 -12.15 -29.28
CA ILE A 361 -5.59 -12.00 -27.84
C ILE A 361 -7.02 -12.00 -27.27
N LYS A 362 -7.35 -13.00 -26.46
CA LYS A 362 -8.69 -13.16 -25.87
C LYS A 362 -8.61 -13.37 -24.38
N SER A 363 -9.71 -13.09 -23.69
CA SER A 363 -9.89 -13.33 -22.25
C SER A 363 -10.76 -14.59 -21.97
N ASP A 364 -10.79 -15.59 -22.87
CA ASP A 364 -11.57 -16.82 -22.70
C ASP A 364 -10.85 -18.16 -23.03
N ASN A 365 -9.51 -18.20 -23.13
CA ASN A 365 -8.78 -19.44 -23.46
C ASN A 365 -7.68 -19.79 -22.43
N GLU A 366 -7.16 -21.01 -22.49
CA GLU A 366 -5.95 -21.36 -21.75
C GLU A 366 -4.74 -20.57 -22.31
N ASP A 367 -3.74 -20.32 -21.46
CA ASP A 367 -2.49 -19.68 -21.86
C ASP A 367 -1.81 -20.43 -23.01
N GLU A 368 -1.45 -19.71 -24.09
CA GLU A 368 -0.66 -20.23 -25.19
C GLU A 368 0.76 -19.67 -25.14
N TYR A 369 1.77 -20.53 -25.29
CA TYR A 369 3.19 -20.14 -25.31
C TYR A 369 3.78 -20.41 -26.68
N ILE A 370 4.30 -19.38 -27.33
CA ILE A 370 4.85 -19.52 -28.68
C ILE A 370 6.20 -18.81 -28.83
N PHE A 371 7.04 -19.35 -29.71
CA PHE A 371 8.22 -18.63 -30.15
C PHE A 371 7.92 -17.73 -31.34
N ILE A 372 8.32 -16.47 -31.24
CA ILE A 372 8.37 -15.52 -32.36
C ILE A 372 9.79 -15.03 -32.57
N THR A 373 10.12 -14.67 -33.81
CA THR A 373 11.40 -14.03 -34.15
C THR A 373 11.11 -12.59 -34.46
N VAL A 374 11.47 -11.70 -33.54
CA VAL A 374 11.13 -10.27 -33.60
C VAL A 374 12.36 -9.47 -33.99
N ASP A 375 12.13 -8.35 -34.67
CA ASP A 375 13.15 -7.34 -34.93
C ASP A 375 13.45 -6.53 -33.66
N ASP A 376 14.50 -5.71 -33.71
CA ASP A 376 14.88 -4.84 -32.59
C ASP A 376 13.75 -3.85 -32.26
N LYS A 377 13.32 -3.82 -30.99
CA LYS A 377 12.26 -2.93 -30.44
C LYS A 377 10.86 -3.13 -31.00
N THR A 378 10.60 -4.22 -31.72
CA THR A 378 9.25 -4.51 -32.24
C THR A 378 8.30 -5.04 -31.15
N PHE A 379 8.84 -5.62 -30.07
CA PHE A 379 8.07 -6.12 -28.93
C PHE A 379 8.60 -5.50 -27.62
N PRO A 380 7.73 -5.13 -26.65
CA PRO A 380 8.14 -4.53 -25.39
C PRO A 380 9.17 -5.39 -24.63
N GLY A 381 10.24 -4.76 -24.15
CA GLY A 381 11.33 -5.46 -23.46
C GLY A 381 12.30 -6.23 -24.37
N VAL A 382 12.26 -6.00 -25.70
CA VAL A 382 13.23 -6.56 -26.65
C VAL A 382 14.14 -5.46 -27.20
N THR A 383 15.42 -5.57 -26.88
CA THR A 383 16.45 -4.59 -27.27
C THR A 383 17.40 -5.08 -28.35
N THR A 384 17.20 -6.31 -28.85
CA THR A 384 17.98 -6.91 -29.94
C THR A 384 17.10 -7.89 -30.70
N GLU A 385 17.19 -7.86 -32.03
CA GLU A 385 16.57 -8.86 -32.90
C GLU A 385 16.85 -10.28 -32.39
N GLY A 386 15.82 -11.12 -32.34
CA GLY A 386 16.00 -12.48 -31.89
C GLY A 386 14.71 -13.27 -31.70
N LYS A 387 14.91 -14.54 -31.37
CA LYS A 387 13.84 -15.47 -31.06
C LYS A 387 13.47 -15.35 -29.58
N ILE A 388 12.23 -14.96 -29.30
CA ILE A 388 11.68 -14.80 -27.94
C ILE A 388 10.50 -15.74 -27.72
N CYS A 389 10.26 -16.10 -26.47
CA CYS A 389 9.06 -16.79 -26.04
C CYS A 389 8.05 -15.76 -25.52
N VAL A 390 6.80 -15.87 -25.97
CA VAL A 390 5.70 -15.02 -25.51
C VAL A 390 4.57 -15.87 -24.94
N LYS A 391 3.95 -15.38 -23.87
CA LYS A 391 2.70 -15.90 -23.29
C LYS A 391 1.56 -15.08 -23.87
N ILE A 392 0.65 -15.71 -24.59
CA ILE A 392 -0.64 -15.13 -24.96
C ILE A 392 -1.61 -15.60 -23.88
N SER A 393 -1.88 -14.74 -22.88
CA SER A 393 -2.72 -15.14 -21.77
C SER A 393 -4.18 -15.03 -22.15
N GLY A 394 -4.80 -16.21 -22.16
CA GLY A 394 -6.17 -16.34 -22.58
C GLY A 394 -7.18 -15.97 -21.51
N ASP A 395 -6.83 -15.83 -20.22
CA ASP A 395 -7.75 -15.36 -19.16
C ASP A 395 -7.47 -13.90 -18.77
N GLU A 396 -6.25 -13.43 -19.03
CA GLU A 396 -5.80 -12.07 -18.71
C GLU A 396 -6.02 -11.08 -19.86
N GLY A 397 -6.12 -11.57 -21.11
CA GLY A 397 -6.19 -10.67 -22.26
C GLY A 397 -4.90 -9.89 -22.44
N SER A 398 -3.76 -10.58 -22.34
CA SER A 398 -2.42 -9.99 -22.43
C SER A 398 -1.50 -10.82 -23.32
N VAL A 399 -0.44 -10.19 -23.82
CA VAL A 399 0.68 -10.83 -24.47
C VAL A 399 1.95 -10.33 -23.82
N THR A 400 2.63 -11.19 -23.08
CA THR A 400 3.83 -10.81 -22.32
C THR A 400 5.01 -11.69 -22.68
N LYS A 401 6.22 -11.15 -22.48
CA LYS A 401 7.45 -11.92 -22.67
C LYS A 401 7.53 -13.01 -21.60
N ALA A 402 7.78 -14.24 -22.03
CA ALA A 402 7.88 -15.40 -21.15
C ALA A 402 9.29 -16.02 -21.20
N SER A 403 9.60 -16.84 -20.19
CA SER A 403 10.83 -17.64 -20.23
C SER A 403 10.79 -18.66 -21.37
N ASN A 404 11.89 -18.81 -22.10
CA ASN A 404 12.04 -19.73 -23.23
C ASN A 404 11.63 -21.18 -22.91
N ASN A 405 11.71 -21.58 -21.64
CA ASN A 405 11.35 -22.92 -21.21
C ASN A 405 9.88 -23.24 -21.48
N PHE A 406 8.97 -22.26 -21.35
CA PHE A 406 7.55 -22.48 -21.60
C PHE A 406 7.26 -22.83 -23.07
N CYS A 407 7.91 -22.14 -24.02
CA CYS A 407 7.67 -22.35 -25.45
C CYS A 407 8.35 -23.59 -26.04
N THR A 408 9.43 -24.08 -25.43
CA THR A 408 10.08 -25.32 -25.90
C THR A 408 9.28 -26.58 -25.56
N GLY A 409 8.33 -26.48 -24.62
CA GLY A 409 7.73 -27.65 -23.99
C GLY A 409 8.78 -28.54 -23.30
N GLU A 410 10.04 -28.08 -23.17
CA GLU A 410 10.93 -28.68 -22.20
C GLU A 410 10.25 -28.43 -20.86
N GLU A 411 9.86 -29.51 -20.18
CA GLU A 411 9.55 -29.47 -18.76
C GLU A 411 10.57 -28.52 -18.13
N ILE A 412 10.10 -27.43 -17.50
CA ILE A 412 10.98 -26.56 -16.72
C ILE A 412 11.71 -27.52 -15.79
N LYS A 413 12.96 -27.82 -16.11
CA LYS A 413 13.71 -28.79 -15.35
C LYS A 413 13.96 -28.09 -14.04
N GLU A 414 13.19 -28.48 -13.03
CA GLU A 414 13.32 -27.94 -11.69
C GLU A 414 14.80 -27.94 -11.32
N CYS A 415 15.27 -26.82 -10.76
CA CYS A 415 16.66 -26.70 -10.32
C CYS A 415 17.00 -27.91 -9.45
N LYS A 416 17.94 -28.72 -9.93
CA LYS A 416 18.36 -29.92 -9.23
C LYS A 416 19.49 -29.54 -8.28
N VAL A 417 19.13 -29.13 -7.07
CA VAL A 417 20.10 -28.64 -6.07
C VAL A 417 21.24 -29.62 -5.76
N SER A 418 21.05 -30.92 -5.98
CA SER A 418 22.10 -31.94 -5.81
C SER A 418 23.19 -31.91 -6.88
N THR A 419 22.93 -31.31 -8.04
CA THR A 419 23.89 -31.16 -9.15
C THR A 419 24.09 -29.71 -9.59
N GLY A 420 23.28 -28.77 -9.13
CA GLY A 420 23.26 -27.39 -9.61
C GLY A 420 22.71 -27.21 -11.03
N SER A 421 22.19 -28.28 -11.62
CA SER A 421 21.71 -28.24 -12.99
C SER A 421 20.38 -27.49 -13.06
N ASN A 422 20.28 -26.56 -14.02
CA ASN A 422 19.13 -25.67 -14.21
C ASN A 422 18.85 -24.74 -13.01
N CYS A 423 19.87 -24.49 -12.18
CA CYS A 423 19.80 -23.55 -11.08
C CYS A 423 20.38 -22.20 -11.52
N MET A 424 19.72 -21.10 -11.13
CA MET A 424 20.28 -19.76 -11.22
C MET A 424 21.42 -19.65 -10.20
N ILE A 425 22.49 -18.99 -10.60
CA ILE A 425 23.63 -18.70 -9.72
C ILE A 425 23.26 -17.60 -8.73
N GLU A 426 23.90 -17.62 -7.57
CA GLU A 426 23.68 -16.67 -6.47
C GLU A 426 22.24 -16.61 -5.93
N THR A 427 21.42 -17.63 -6.22
CA THR A 427 20.02 -17.74 -5.79
C THR A 427 19.83 -18.79 -4.69
N TYR A 428 18.83 -18.54 -3.83
CA TYR A 428 18.38 -19.48 -2.81
C TYR A 428 17.19 -20.31 -3.28
N TYR A 429 17.20 -21.61 -2.95
CA TYR A 429 16.11 -22.54 -3.27
C TYR A 429 15.60 -23.21 -2.00
N LEU A 430 14.30 -23.08 -1.75
CA LEU A 430 13.62 -23.78 -0.65
C LEU A 430 13.06 -25.11 -1.16
N ILE A 431 13.58 -26.21 -0.61
CA ILE A 431 13.29 -27.57 -1.06
C ILE A 431 12.53 -28.33 0.02
N ASP A 432 11.38 -28.91 -0.34
CA ASP A 432 10.57 -29.70 0.61
C ASP A 432 11.15 -31.10 0.87
N SER A 433 10.45 -31.92 1.66
CA SER A 433 10.88 -33.30 1.95
C SER A 433 10.81 -34.27 0.76
N THR A 434 10.22 -33.84 -0.36
CA THR A 434 10.09 -34.61 -1.60
C THR A 434 11.07 -34.17 -2.69
N ASP A 435 12.07 -33.36 -2.31
CA ASP A 435 13.07 -32.77 -3.20
C ASP A 435 12.49 -31.81 -4.26
N LYS A 436 11.32 -31.20 -3.99
CA LYS A 436 10.71 -30.20 -4.88
C LYS A 436 10.94 -28.78 -4.40
N ILE A 437 11.13 -27.85 -5.34
CA ILE A 437 11.20 -26.42 -5.05
C ILE A 437 9.81 -25.94 -4.64
N ILE A 438 9.72 -25.28 -3.51
CA ILE A 438 8.47 -24.75 -2.96
C ILE A 438 8.55 -23.24 -2.76
N SER A 439 7.49 -22.53 -3.16
CA SER A 439 7.33 -21.10 -2.91
C SER A 439 6.62 -20.79 -1.58
N LYS A 440 5.97 -21.81 -0.97
CA LYS A 440 5.23 -21.71 0.29
C LYS A 440 5.46 -22.97 1.14
N GLY A 441 5.47 -22.80 2.45
CA GLY A 441 5.66 -23.88 3.42
C GLY A 441 7.07 -23.94 3.99
N THR A 442 7.44 -25.09 4.54
CA THR A 442 8.71 -25.30 5.24
C THR A 442 9.58 -26.34 4.51
N GLY A 443 10.89 -26.15 4.51
CA GLY A 443 11.83 -26.99 3.78
C GLY A 443 13.29 -26.80 4.17
N SER A 444 14.19 -27.40 3.41
CA SER A 444 15.63 -27.17 3.48
C SER A 444 16.04 -26.08 2.49
N LEU A 445 16.78 -25.08 2.94
CA LEU A 445 17.30 -24.03 2.07
C LEU A 445 18.65 -24.43 1.46
N PHE A 446 18.82 -24.19 0.17
CA PHE A 446 20.06 -24.40 -0.59
C PHE A 446 20.48 -23.11 -1.27
N TYR A 447 21.78 -22.86 -1.37
CA TYR A 447 22.36 -21.73 -2.09
C TYR A 447 23.23 -22.22 -3.25
N CYS A 448 22.95 -21.76 -4.46
CA CYS A 448 23.63 -22.19 -5.68
C CYS A 448 24.67 -21.14 -6.09
N ALA A 449 25.92 -21.27 -5.64
CA ALA A 449 26.96 -20.28 -5.94
C ALA A 449 27.51 -20.36 -7.37
N VAL A 450 27.50 -21.55 -7.98
CA VAL A 450 28.12 -21.83 -9.29
C VAL A 450 27.16 -22.69 -10.11
N GLU A 451 27.05 -22.38 -11.40
CA GLU A 451 26.20 -23.12 -12.33
C GLU A 451 26.72 -24.56 -12.49
N ASN A 452 25.81 -25.54 -12.50
CA ASN A 452 26.15 -26.96 -12.66
C ASN A 452 27.07 -27.56 -11.56
N GLU A 453 27.15 -26.91 -10.40
CA GLU A 453 27.74 -27.47 -9.18
C GLU A 453 26.67 -27.68 -8.10
N ALA A 454 26.80 -28.75 -7.30
CA ALA A 454 25.86 -29.02 -6.22
C ALA A 454 25.70 -27.81 -5.29
N CYS A 455 24.46 -27.37 -5.11
CA CYS A 455 24.14 -26.22 -4.28
C CYS A 455 24.43 -26.53 -2.81
N THR A 456 24.90 -25.53 -2.08
CA THR A 456 25.28 -25.68 -0.68
C THR A 456 24.04 -25.65 0.19
N LYS A 457 23.73 -26.76 0.88
CA LYS A 457 22.67 -26.79 1.89
C LYS A 457 23.03 -25.87 3.06
N ILE A 458 22.08 -25.02 3.44
CA ILE A 458 22.21 -24.11 4.56
C ILE A 458 21.91 -24.85 5.87
N PHE A 459 22.83 -24.76 6.83
CA PHE A 459 22.73 -25.43 8.14
C PHE A 459 22.68 -24.48 9.34
N ASN A 460 22.68 -23.18 9.09
CA ASN A 460 22.72 -22.15 10.12
C ASN A 460 21.34 -21.54 10.35
N ILE A 461 21.01 -21.29 11.62
CA ILE A 461 19.86 -20.46 12.01
C ILE A 461 20.14 -19.04 11.50
N GLY A 462 19.20 -18.46 10.78
CA GLY A 462 19.41 -17.16 10.14
C GLY A 462 18.32 -16.75 9.18
N ILE A 463 18.46 -15.53 8.68
CA ILE A 463 17.65 -14.92 7.64
C ILE A 463 18.53 -14.73 6.41
N TYR A 464 18.06 -15.18 5.26
CA TYR A 464 18.76 -15.11 3.98
C TYR A 464 17.86 -14.34 3.01
N ILE A 465 18.36 -13.23 2.47
CA ILE A 465 17.58 -12.30 1.66
C ILE A 465 18.17 -12.25 0.25
N GLU A 466 17.34 -12.49 -0.75
CA GLU A 466 17.68 -12.23 -2.14
C GLU A 466 17.16 -10.84 -2.53
N ASP A 467 15.89 -10.58 -2.27
CA ASP A 467 15.18 -9.31 -2.49
C ASP A 467 14.00 -9.14 -1.49
N LYS A 468 13.15 -8.12 -1.68
CA LYS A 468 12.01 -7.82 -0.79
C LYS A 468 10.94 -8.94 -0.78
N GLU A 469 10.84 -9.69 -1.87
CA GLU A 469 9.88 -10.79 -2.02
C GLU A 469 10.47 -12.13 -1.59
N ASN A 470 11.80 -12.29 -1.62
CA ASN A 470 12.52 -13.53 -1.38
C ASN A 470 13.34 -13.47 -0.08
N ILE A 471 12.64 -13.57 1.06
CA ILE A 471 13.22 -13.60 2.41
C ILE A 471 12.99 -14.98 3.07
N TYR A 472 14.08 -15.67 3.39
CA TYR A 472 14.03 -17.03 3.95
C TYR A 472 14.47 -17.03 5.41
N TYR A 473 13.62 -17.54 6.29
CA TYR A 473 13.85 -17.67 7.72
C TYR A 473 14.14 -19.13 8.06
N CYS A 474 15.37 -19.42 8.48
CA CYS A 474 15.80 -20.74 8.94
C CYS A 474 15.87 -20.79 10.46
N SER A 475 15.02 -21.61 11.08
CA SER A 475 14.94 -21.79 12.53
C SER A 475 15.17 -23.24 12.93
N LYS A 476 15.46 -23.48 14.21
CA LYS A 476 15.68 -24.82 14.75
C LYS A 476 14.68 -25.09 15.86
N GLN A 477 13.73 -25.99 15.59
CA GLN A 477 12.90 -26.62 16.61
C GLN A 477 13.54 -27.97 16.99
N ASP A 478 13.27 -29.03 16.22
CA ASP A 478 13.95 -30.32 16.34
C ASP A 478 15.06 -30.48 15.29
N THR A 479 14.74 -30.11 14.04
CA THR A 479 15.66 -30.02 12.91
C THR A 479 15.69 -28.59 12.38
N LEU A 480 16.75 -28.24 11.65
CA LEU A 480 16.77 -26.96 10.95
C LEU A 480 15.73 -27.03 9.81
N SER A 481 14.78 -26.10 9.85
CA SER A 481 13.77 -25.93 8.83
C SER A 481 13.70 -24.46 8.44
N CYS A 482 13.53 -24.20 7.16
CA CYS A 482 13.46 -22.86 6.59
C CYS A 482 12.08 -22.63 5.99
N GLU A 483 11.64 -21.39 5.96
CA GLU A 483 10.42 -20.98 5.26
C GLU A 483 10.58 -19.60 4.66
N LYS A 484 9.86 -19.35 3.57
CA LYS A 484 9.78 -18.03 2.95
C LYS A 484 8.73 -17.22 3.71
N ARG A 485 9.09 -16.03 4.20
CA ARG A 485 8.15 -15.10 4.87
C ARG A 485 8.22 -13.72 4.22
N LYS A 486 7.16 -12.93 4.39
CA LYS A 486 7.15 -11.50 4.05
C LYS A 486 7.93 -10.68 5.07
N TYR A 487 8.27 -9.45 4.71
CA TYR A 487 8.74 -8.42 5.64
C TYR A 487 7.57 -7.85 6.47
N GLU A 488 7.90 -7.02 7.46
CA GLU A 488 6.96 -6.20 8.23
C GLU A 488 7.21 -4.71 7.94
N ASP A 489 6.20 -3.85 8.16
CA ASP A 489 6.35 -2.40 7.91
C ASP A 489 6.88 -1.62 9.13
N THR A 490 6.83 -2.23 10.31
CA THR A 490 7.16 -1.57 11.59
C THR A 490 8.01 -2.45 12.49
N CYS A 491 8.97 -1.85 13.18
CA CYS A 491 9.77 -2.50 14.22
C CYS A 491 9.20 -2.20 15.60
N ASP A 492 8.57 -3.20 16.20
CA ASP A 492 8.04 -3.20 17.55
C ASP A 492 8.43 -4.49 18.30
N GLU A 493 7.93 -4.64 19.52
CA GLU A 493 8.18 -5.83 20.35
C GLU A 493 7.76 -7.15 19.63
N SER A 494 6.67 -7.13 18.87
CA SER A 494 6.13 -8.31 18.18
C SER A 494 6.85 -8.67 16.88
N THR A 495 7.53 -7.69 16.27
CA THR A 495 8.29 -7.86 15.03
C THR A 495 9.80 -7.93 15.25
N THR A 496 10.26 -7.93 16.50
CA THR A 496 11.67 -8.14 16.85
C THR A 496 12.19 -9.47 16.26
N GLY A 497 13.38 -9.45 15.65
CA GLY A 497 13.98 -10.55 14.91
C GLY A 497 13.45 -10.75 13.49
N ARG A 498 12.59 -9.85 12.98
CA ARG A 498 12.07 -9.88 11.61
C ARG A 498 12.68 -8.79 10.73
N ILE A 499 12.53 -8.98 9.42
CA ILE A 499 12.91 -7.99 8.41
C ILE A 499 11.83 -6.92 8.29
N ILE A 500 12.27 -5.67 8.30
CA ILE A 500 11.46 -4.49 8.08
C ILE A 500 11.78 -3.92 6.70
N TYR A 501 10.76 -3.58 5.92
CA TYR A 501 10.94 -2.84 4.67
C TYR A 501 10.25 -1.48 4.78
N LYS A 502 11.02 -0.43 4.54
CA LYS A 502 10.52 0.95 4.41
C LYS A 502 11.13 1.49 3.15
N ASP A 503 10.41 1.34 2.04
CA ASP A 503 10.89 1.59 0.69
C ASP A 503 11.83 2.80 0.61
N PRO A 504 13.10 2.64 0.14
CA PRO A 504 13.73 1.44 -0.44
C PRO A 504 14.61 0.63 0.55
N ILE A 505 14.43 0.81 1.86
CA ILE A 505 15.36 0.35 2.89
C ILE A 505 14.89 -0.98 3.51
N LEU A 506 15.73 -2.01 3.41
CA LEU A 506 15.62 -3.25 4.18
C LEU A 506 16.40 -3.14 5.49
N SER A 507 15.76 -3.48 6.60
CA SER A 507 16.36 -3.49 7.93
C SER A 507 16.02 -4.76 8.72
N ILE A 508 16.79 -5.09 9.75
CA ILE A 508 16.36 -6.05 10.79
C ILE A 508 15.93 -5.31 12.05
N CYS A 509 14.77 -5.69 12.61
CA CYS A 509 14.31 -5.21 13.91
C CYS A 509 15.06 -5.96 15.01
N VAL A 510 15.93 -5.27 15.77
CA VAL A 510 16.76 -5.90 16.81
C VAL A 510 16.19 -5.72 18.22
N ASN A 511 15.33 -4.72 18.41
CA ASN A 511 14.53 -4.50 19.61
C ASN A 511 13.37 -3.53 19.27
N ASP A 512 12.42 -3.31 20.19
CA ASP A 512 11.32 -2.36 20.03
C ASP A 512 11.80 -0.98 19.53
N GLY A 513 11.36 -0.58 18.33
CA GLY A 513 11.72 0.67 17.68
C GLY A 513 13.16 0.78 17.16
N VAL A 514 13.97 -0.29 17.23
CA VAL A 514 15.39 -0.27 16.82
C VAL A 514 15.66 -1.14 15.61
N GLU A 515 15.92 -0.48 14.48
CA GLU A 515 16.18 -1.10 13.18
C GLU A 515 17.63 -0.93 12.71
N ILE A 516 18.21 -2.01 12.18
CA ILE A 516 19.53 -2.00 11.54
C ILE A 516 19.35 -2.17 10.03
N GLU A 517 19.64 -1.12 9.28
CA GLU A 517 19.69 -1.17 7.81
C GLU A 517 20.69 -2.24 7.34
N LEU A 518 20.26 -3.08 6.42
CA LEU A 518 21.05 -4.17 5.85
C LEU A 518 21.94 -3.66 4.70
N SER A 519 22.96 -2.91 5.06
CA SER A 519 24.00 -2.43 4.15
C SER A 519 25.40 -2.85 4.60
N LEU A 520 26.36 -2.85 3.68
CA LEU A 520 27.74 -3.29 3.95
C LEU A 520 28.43 -2.48 5.07
N SER A 521 28.00 -1.23 5.30
CA SER A 521 28.49 -0.37 6.38
C SER A 521 28.06 -0.84 7.77
N ASN A 522 26.97 -1.61 7.85
CA ASN A 522 26.42 -2.18 9.08
C ASN A 522 26.79 -3.66 9.27
N ASN A 523 27.77 -4.17 8.51
CA ASN A 523 28.29 -5.51 8.77
C ASN A 523 28.94 -5.58 10.17
N GLY A 524 28.66 -6.67 10.89
CA GLY A 524 29.21 -6.86 12.22
C GLY A 524 28.34 -7.73 13.12
N TYR A 525 28.63 -7.64 14.41
CA TYR A 525 27.97 -8.40 15.46
C TYR A 525 26.99 -7.52 16.23
N TYR A 526 25.76 -8.00 16.34
CA TYR A 526 24.67 -7.33 17.03
C TYR A 526 24.03 -8.30 18.01
N VAL A 527 23.28 -7.76 18.96
CA VAL A 527 22.35 -8.57 19.74
C VAL A 527 20.92 -8.25 19.34
N VAL A 528 20.09 -9.28 19.25
CA VAL A 528 18.65 -9.17 19.05
C VAL A 528 17.94 -9.60 20.32
N ALA A 529 16.98 -8.81 20.80
CA ALA A 529 16.15 -9.16 21.95
C ALA A 529 15.22 -10.33 21.61
N GLY A 530 14.92 -11.17 22.60
CA GLY A 530 13.95 -12.24 22.43
C GLY A 530 12.54 -11.69 22.30
N SER A 531 11.74 -12.33 21.45
CA SER A 531 10.31 -12.05 21.33
C SER A 531 9.58 -13.28 20.80
N THR A 532 8.27 -13.34 21.01
CA THR A 532 7.46 -14.44 20.47
C THR A 532 7.54 -14.49 18.93
N GLY A 533 7.97 -15.63 18.39
CA GLY A 533 8.09 -15.85 16.94
C GLY A 533 9.42 -15.39 16.33
N ASN A 534 10.34 -14.87 17.14
CA ASN A 534 11.72 -14.59 16.75
C ASN A 534 12.50 -15.90 16.56
N ILE A 535 13.10 -16.08 15.37
CA ILE A 535 13.81 -17.31 15.01
C ILE A 535 15.14 -17.51 15.76
N PHE A 536 15.68 -16.46 16.38
CA PHE A 536 16.95 -16.49 17.09
C PHE A 536 16.76 -16.90 18.56
N THR A 537 15.75 -16.34 19.24
CA THR A 537 15.33 -16.76 20.58
C THR A 537 13.90 -16.30 20.88
N GLU A 538 13.06 -17.22 21.37
CA GLU A 538 11.66 -16.96 21.74
C GLU A 538 11.49 -16.57 23.23
N ASP A 539 12.57 -16.47 24.00
CA ASP A 539 12.51 -16.09 25.41
C ASP A 539 12.72 -14.57 25.54
N ASP A 540 11.65 -13.85 25.89
CA ASP A 540 11.64 -12.39 26.03
C ASP A 540 12.66 -11.85 27.06
N ASN A 541 13.25 -12.72 27.90
CA ASN A 541 14.30 -12.34 28.86
C ASN A 541 15.72 -12.64 28.37
N LYS A 542 15.87 -13.05 27.12
CA LYS A 542 17.16 -13.39 26.50
C LYS A 542 17.45 -12.48 25.32
N TYR A 543 18.73 -12.51 24.94
CA TYR A 543 19.20 -11.93 23.68
C TYR A 543 19.95 -12.99 22.89
N SER A 544 20.04 -12.81 21.58
CA SER A 544 20.85 -13.64 20.70
C SER A 544 21.92 -12.83 19.98
N ILE A 545 23.13 -13.37 19.87
CA ILE A 545 24.21 -12.77 19.07
C ILE A 545 24.00 -13.14 17.61
N ILE A 546 23.74 -12.13 16.79
CA ILE A 546 23.64 -12.28 15.34
C ILE A 546 24.84 -11.64 14.65
N LYS A 547 25.25 -12.23 13.54
CA LYS A 547 26.19 -11.65 12.58
C LYS A 547 25.40 -11.15 11.37
N ILE A 548 25.53 -9.87 11.07
CA ILE A 548 25.03 -9.25 9.83
C ILE A 548 26.18 -9.20 8.83
N ASP A 549 25.98 -9.79 7.65
CA ASP A 549 26.91 -9.81 6.53
C ASP A 549 26.15 -9.49 5.24
N GLY A 550 25.87 -8.21 5.03
CA GLY A 550 24.97 -7.71 4.00
C GLY A 550 23.56 -8.26 4.17
N LYS A 551 23.10 -9.03 3.17
CA LYS A 551 21.77 -9.65 3.10
C LYS A 551 21.66 -11.00 3.84
N VAL A 552 22.70 -11.41 4.56
CA VAL A 552 22.74 -12.66 5.34
C VAL A 552 22.89 -12.34 6.83
N ILE A 553 21.93 -12.81 7.63
CA ILE A 553 21.89 -12.59 9.07
C ILE A 553 21.88 -13.96 9.74
N THR A 554 22.87 -14.26 10.58
CA THR A 554 22.99 -15.61 11.16
C THR A 554 23.24 -15.58 12.66
N LEU A 555 22.71 -16.56 13.38
CA LEU A 555 23.03 -16.77 14.80
C LEU A 555 24.49 -17.22 14.94
N ASP A 556 25.32 -16.45 15.65
CA ASP A 556 26.71 -16.84 15.93
C ASP A 556 26.82 -17.57 17.29
N THR A 557 26.57 -18.87 17.25
CA THR A 557 26.73 -19.77 18.42
C THR A 557 28.18 -19.93 18.88
N LYS A 558 29.16 -19.46 18.10
CA LYS A 558 30.59 -19.61 18.36
C LYS A 558 31.28 -18.30 18.70
N TYR A 559 30.54 -17.20 18.84
CA TYR A 559 31.08 -15.90 19.20
C TYR A 559 31.92 -15.98 20.49
N LYS A 560 33.15 -15.46 20.43
CA LYS A 560 34.09 -15.43 21.55
C LYS A 560 34.85 -14.12 21.56
N ASN A 561 34.73 -13.35 22.65
CA ASN A 561 35.49 -12.12 22.88
C ASN A 561 36.55 -12.26 24.00
N ASN A 562 36.86 -13.50 24.40
CA ASN A 562 37.73 -13.85 25.53
C ASN A 562 37.37 -13.16 26.87
N SER A 563 36.17 -12.61 26.99
CA SER A 563 35.67 -11.92 28.18
C SER A 563 34.52 -12.72 28.79
N LYS A 564 34.31 -12.56 30.10
CA LYS A 564 33.18 -13.20 30.80
C LYS A 564 31.83 -12.64 30.33
N TYR A 565 31.83 -11.36 29.93
CA TYR A 565 30.68 -10.62 29.45
C TYR A 565 30.97 -10.01 28.07
N ILE A 566 29.91 -9.78 27.31
CA ILE A 566 29.94 -8.90 26.14
C ILE A 566 29.35 -7.54 26.53
N TYR A 567 29.82 -6.49 25.86
CA TYR A 567 29.31 -5.14 26.05
C TYR A 567 28.67 -4.70 24.75
N VAL A 568 27.45 -4.19 24.85
CA VAL A 568 26.61 -3.80 23.71
C VAL A 568 26.28 -2.32 23.83
N ASN A 569 26.38 -1.59 22.72
CA ASN A 569 25.96 -0.19 22.66
C ASN A 569 24.45 -0.11 22.35
N SER A 570 23.62 -0.06 23.40
CA SER A 570 22.16 0.03 23.30
C SER A 570 21.65 1.45 23.01
N GLY A 571 22.53 2.45 23.01
CA GLY A 571 22.16 3.83 22.64
C GLY A 571 21.77 3.96 21.16
N ASN A 572 21.02 5.00 20.83
CA ASN A 572 20.50 5.26 19.47
C ASN A 572 21.57 5.22 18.36
N SER A 573 22.82 5.58 18.69
CA SER A 573 23.93 5.54 17.72
C SER A 573 24.54 4.16 17.54
N GLY A 574 24.47 3.31 18.57
CA GLY A 574 25.05 1.96 18.55
C GLY A 574 24.09 0.90 18.07
N LYS A 575 22.78 1.12 18.28
CA LYS A 575 21.71 0.24 17.86
C LYS A 575 22.00 -1.24 18.16
N TYR A 576 22.34 -1.54 19.41
CA TYR A 576 22.63 -2.90 19.89
C TYR A 576 23.82 -3.60 19.20
N LYS A 577 24.75 -2.84 18.61
CA LYS A 577 26.02 -3.38 18.13
C LYS A 577 26.92 -3.81 19.31
N ILE A 578 27.56 -4.97 19.18
CA ILE A 578 28.55 -5.45 20.15
C ILE A 578 29.81 -4.60 20.01
N MET A 579 30.28 -4.06 21.14
CA MET A 579 31.47 -3.22 21.19
C MET A 579 32.73 -4.06 21.16
N ASP A 580 33.61 -3.77 20.19
CA ASP A 580 34.95 -4.33 20.17
C ASP A 580 35.85 -3.64 21.20
N SER A 581 36.86 -4.36 21.70
CA SER A 581 37.84 -3.82 22.67
C SER A 581 38.59 -2.55 22.24
N LYS A 582 38.51 -2.19 20.95
CA LYS A 582 39.14 -0.99 20.36
C LYS A 582 38.17 0.18 20.22
N GLU A 583 36.87 -0.06 20.32
CA GLU A 583 35.87 1.00 20.20
C GLU A 583 35.79 1.80 21.50
N SER A 584 35.60 3.11 21.37
CA SER A 584 35.39 3.97 22.53
C SER A 584 33.98 3.75 23.08
N CYS A 585 33.85 3.51 24.39
CA CYS A 585 32.54 3.40 25.03
C CYS A 585 31.65 4.63 24.73
N PRO A 586 30.33 4.45 24.63
CA PRO A 586 29.37 5.53 24.42
C PRO A 586 29.58 6.67 25.40
N LYS A 587 29.45 7.91 24.90
CA LYS A 587 29.58 9.11 25.73
C LYS A 587 28.38 10.03 25.54
N LYS A 588 27.89 10.58 26.65
CA LYS A 588 26.93 11.66 26.73
C LYS A 588 27.60 12.82 27.46
N ASP A 589 27.68 13.98 26.81
CA ASP A 589 28.37 15.16 27.33
C ASP A 589 29.84 14.90 27.75
N SER A 590 30.57 14.10 26.94
CA SER A 590 31.94 13.65 27.20
C SER A 590 32.14 12.70 28.39
N ILE A 591 31.07 12.31 29.07
CA ILE A 591 31.06 11.32 30.18
C ILE A 591 30.55 9.99 29.63
N PHE A 592 31.04 8.86 30.17
CA PHE A 592 30.54 7.54 29.78
C PHE A 592 29.04 7.42 30.04
N ASP A 593 28.30 7.08 28.98
CA ASP A 593 26.87 6.88 29.03
C ASP A 593 26.57 5.43 29.41
N LYS A 594 26.48 5.18 30.72
CA LYS A 594 26.25 3.83 31.26
C LYS A 594 24.89 3.27 30.86
N ASP A 595 23.90 4.12 30.65
CA ASP A 595 22.53 3.70 30.29
C ASP A 595 22.47 3.20 28.84
N SER A 596 23.44 3.59 28.01
CA SER A 596 23.65 3.11 26.64
C SER A 596 24.56 1.89 26.54
N ILE A 597 24.95 1.28 27.66
CA ILE A 597 25.81 0.09 27.70
C ILE A 597 25.04 -1.06 28.33
N LEU A 598 24.78 -2.09 27.54
CA LEU A 598 24.19 -3.34 27.98
C LEU A 598 25.30 -4.38 28.21
N GLU A 599 25.41 -4.91 29.43
CA GLU A 599 26.35 -5.97 29.81
C GLU A 599 25.63 -7.32 29.80
N LEU A 600 26.10 -8.26 28.98
CA LEU A 600 25.43 -9.55 28.80
C LEU A 600 26.39 -10.72 29.06
N LYS A 601 25.88 -11.76 29.72
CA LYS A 601 26.56 -13.04 29.89
C LYS A 601 26.05 -14.01 28.82
N CYS A 602 26.92 -14.44 27.94
CA CYS A 602 26.53 -15.26 26.79
C CYS A 602 27.08 -16.68 26.83
N THR A 603 26.30 -17.63 26.33
CA THR A 603 26.68 -19.04 26.16
C THR A 603 26.03 -19.55 24.88
N ASN A 604 26.84 -20.02 23.94
CA ASN A 604 26.40 -20.53 22.63
C ASN A 604 25.56 -19.52 21.81
N GLY A 605 25.89 -18.23 21.88
CA GLY A 605 25.17 -17.18 21.17
C GLY A 605 23.91 -16.68 21.88
N GLU A 606 23.39 -17.38 22.88
CA GLU A 606 22.32 -16.88 23.75
C GLU A 606 22.89 -16.10 24.93
N CYS A 607 22.24 -15.01 25.31
CA CYS A 607 22.74 -14.05 26.27
C CYS A 607 21.64 -13.70 27.29
N THR A 608 22.04 -13.46 28.53
CA THR A 608 21.17 -12.91 29.58
C THR A 608 21.84 -11.77 30.32
N GLU A 609 21.03 -10.87 30.87
CA GLU A 609 21.52 -9.88 31.82
C GLU A 609 21.97 -10.57 33.13
N PRO A 610 23.04 -10.10 33.78
CA PRO A 610 23.51 -10.67 35.04
C PRO A 610 22.45 -10.45 36.14
N THR A 611 22.00 -11.54 36.77
CA THR A 611 20.88 -11.55 37.74
C THR A 611 21.17 -10.91 39.11
N SER A 612 22.39 -10.43 39.35
CA SER A 612 22.82 -9.69 40.54
C SER A 612 24.28 -9.28 40.35
N PRO A 613 24.77 -8.15 40.92
CA PRO A 613 26.21 -7.85 40.92
C PRO A 613 26.95 -8.96 41.67
N GLU A 614 27.57 -9.87 40.92
CA GLU A 614 28.49 -10.86 41.46
C GLU A 614 29.63 -10.07 42.13
N PRO A 615 29.94 -10.30 43.42
CA PRO A 615 30.99 -9.56 44.10
C PRO A 615 32.28 -9.69 43.29
N ALA A 616 32.93 -8.56 43.00
CA ALA A 616 34.14 -8.53 42.19
C ALA A 616 35.15 -9.57 42.73
N SER A 617 35.51 -10.56 41.91
CA SER A 617 36.58 -11.49 42.28
C SER A 617 37.86 -10.69 42.52
N PRO A 618 38.52 -10.86 43.67
CA PRO A 618 39.72 -10.11 44.04
C PRO A 618 40.90 -10.33 43.08
#